data_AF-A0A0C3DBC2-F1
#
_entry.id   AF-A0A0C3DBC2-F1
#
_cell.length_a   1.000
_cell.length_b   1.000
_cell.length_c   1.000
_cell.angle_alpha   90.00
_cell.angle_beta   90.00
_cell.angle_gamma   90.00
#
_symmetry.space_group_name_H-M   'P 1'
#
loop_
_entity.id
_entity.type
_entity.pdbx_description
1 polymer ?
#
loop_
_entity_poly.entity_id
_entity_poly.type
_entity_poly.pdbx_seq_one_letter_code
_entity_poly.pdbx_strand_id
1 'polypeptide(L)'
;MAQPNFVAISAAFSTISTEIPKMANLEVNEIYSRQTHMENVITQIHERQEEIKTHMDERLTHMDERQTRMENVITEIYERQTHMDERQTHMENVITEISERQEEMHVEILSYIAPLAKNITTMRGRMMNDTTQRLNRARYEENIQTRLLPINSYKSNEVIGNLPRSVEEIHAVTEEDVDRILSELCIGTDGTLASKRELLRRQML
;
A
#
# COMPACT_ATOMS: atom_id res chain seq x y z
N MET A 1 -36.56 48.70 126.32
CA MET A 1 -35.39 48.18 125.60
C MET A 1 -35.49 46.65 125.63
N ALA A 2 -35.68 46.00 124.48
CA ALA A 2 -35.75 44.54 124.44
C ALA A 2 -34.37 43.95 124.78
N GLN A 3 -34.29 43.06 125.78
CA GLN A 3 -33.04 42.38 126.10
C GLN A 3 -32.67 41.42 124.95
N PRO A 4 -31.41 41.36 124.51
CA PRO A 4 -30.98 40.39 123.50
C PRO A 4 -31.22 38.97 123.99
N ASN A 5 -31.84 38.14 123.16
CA ASN A 5 -32.01 36.72 123.45
C ASN A 5 -30.70 35.97 123.16
N PHE A 6 -29.77 36.00 124.12
CA PHE A 6 -28.45 35.38 124.01
C PHE A 6 -28.52 33.85 123.79
N VAL A 7 -29.58 33.18 124.24
CA VAL A 7 -29.77 31.74 124.03
C VAL A 7 -30.03 31.44 122.55
N ALA A 8 -30.87 32.23 121.89
CA ALA A 8 -31.13 32.08 120.46
C ALA A 8 -29.88 32.41 119.61
N ILE A 9 -29.10 33.42 120.01
CA ILE A 9 -27.84 33.77 119.36
C ILE A 9 -26.81 32.64 119.51
N SER A 10 -26.66 32.07 120.72
CA SER A 10 -25.75 30.95 120.96
C SER A 10 -26.13 29.70 120.18
N ALA A 11 -27.43 29.40 120.06
CA ALA A 11 -27.91 28.28 119.27
C ALA A 11 -27.62 28.49 117.77
N ALA A 12 -27.84 29.71 117.25
CA ALA A 12 -27.51 30.06 115.87
C ALA A 12 -26.01 29.94 115.59
N PHE A 13 -25.14 30.41 116.49
CA PHE A 13 -23.69 30.24 116.37
C PHE A 13 -23.27 28.78 116.38
N SER A 14 -23.90 27.95 117.22
CA SER A 14 -23.63 26.50 117.25
C SER A 14 -23.99 25.86 115.91
N THR A 15 -25.18 26.14 115.37
CA THR A 15 -25.61 25.66 114.05
C THR A 15 -24.66 26.12 112.94
N ILE A 16 -24.30 27.40 112.92
CA ILE A 16 -23.35 27.96 111.94
C ILE A 16 -21.98 27.26 112.06
N SER A 17 -21.49 27.07 113.29
CA SER A 17 -20.23 26.39 113.57
C SER A 17 -20.21 24.93 113.12
N THR A 18 -21.38 24.28 113.01
CA THR A 18 -21.49 22.89 112.52
C THR A 18 -21.79 22.77 111.03
N GLU A 19 -22.55 23.70 110.45
CA GLU A 19 -23.01 23.60 109.07
C GLU A 19 -22.01 24.21 108.08
N ILE A 20 -21.29 25.28 108.44
CA ILE A 20 -20.25 25.86 107.57
C ILE A 20 -19.17 24.83 107.22
N PRO A 21 -18.58 24.07 108.18
CA PRO A 21 -17.58 23.06 107.85
C PRO A 21 -18.13 21.93 107.00
N LYS A 22 -19.40 21.53 107.18
CA LYS A 22 -20.04 20.49 106.37
C LYS A 22 -20.21 20.94 104.92
N MET A 23 -20.75 22.15 104.71
CA MET A 23 -20.92 22.72 103.38
C MET A 23 -19.55 22.89 102.68
N ALA A 24 -18.56 23.46 103.39
CA ALA A 24 -17.21 23.60 102.87
C ALA A 24 -16.59 22.24 102.50
N ASN A 25 -16.72 21.21 103.34
CA ASN A 25 -16.19 19.88 103.04
C ASN A 25 -16.91 19.19 101.87
N LEU A 26 -18.23 19.34 101.76
CA LEU A 26 -19.01 18.77 100.66
C LEU A 26 -18.61 19.40 99.31
N GLU A 27 -18.57 20.74 99.23
CA GLU A 27 -18.18 21.46 98.01
C GLU A 27 -16.73 21.15 97.61
N VAL A 28 -15.81 21.13 98.59
CA VAL A 28 -14.41 20.81 98.35
C VAL A 28 -14.23 19.37 97.85
N ASN A 29 -14.95 18.39 98.42
CA ASN A 29 -14.87 16.99 97.99
C ASN A 29 -15.45 16.77 96.59
N GLU A 30 -16.53 17.48 96.24
CA GLU A 30 -17.09 17.45 94.89
C GLU A 30 -16.11 18.05 93.87
N ILE A 31 -15.46 19.16 94.22
CA ILE A 31 -14.40 19.78 93.40
C ILE A 31 -13.25 18.81 93.18
N TYR A 32 -12.74 18.15 94.22
CA TYR A 32 -11.67 17.15 94.09
C TYR A 32 -12.07 15.98 93.18
N SER A 33 -13.30 15.50 93.30
CA SER A 33 -13.81 14.40 92.46
C SER A 33 -13.87 14.82 90.99
N ARG A 34 -14.36 16.03 90.70
CA ARG A 34 -14.40 16.59 89.35
C ARG A 34 -13.00 16.84 88.79
N GLN A 35 -12.08 17.35 89.61
CA GLN A 35 -10.69 17.56 89.21
C GLN A 35 -10.03 16.23 88.82
N THR A 36 -10.18 15.20 89.66
CA THR A 36 -9.65 13.85 89.38
C THR A 36 -10.23 13.29 88.08
N HIS A 37 -11.54 13.47 87.86
CA HIS A 37 -12.16 13.05 86.60
C HIS A 37 -11.61 13.82 85.39
N MET A 38 -11.43 15.13 85.50
CA MET A 38 -10.83 15.95 84.44
C MET A 38 -9.39 15.53 84.12
N GLU A 39 -8.57 15.28 85.14
CA GLU A 39 -7.19 14.79 84.97
C GLU A 39 -7.15 13.47 84.20
N ASN A 40 -8.06 12.54 84.51
CA ASN A 40 -8.20 11.28 83.79
C ASN A 40 -8.62 11.49 82.32
N VAL A 41 -9.60 12.38 82.08
CA VAL A 41 -10.05 12.71 80.72
C VAL A 41 -8.94 13.37 79.91
N ILE A 42 -8.18 14.30 80.50
CA ILE A 42 -7.04 14.95 79.85
C ILE A 42 -5.97 13.92 79.48
N THR A 43 -5.68 12.97 80.38
CA THR A 43 -4.71 11.89 80.12
C THR A 43 -5.14 11.03 78.93
N GLN A 44 -6.41 10.59 78.89
CA GLN A 44 -6.94 9.82 77.77
C GLN A 44 -6.94 10.59 76.45
N ILE A 45 -7.25 11.89 76.48
CA ILE A 45 -7.18 12.75 75.29
C ILE A 45 -5.74 12.81 74.78
N HIS A 46 -4.77 12.99 75.68
CA HIS A 46 -3.36 13.07 75.31
C HIS A 46 -2.86 11.76 74.67
N GLU A 47 -3.17 10.61 75.28
CA GLU A 47 -2.82 9.30 74.73
C GLU A 47 -3.40 9.09 73.32
N ARG A 48 -4.70 9.39 73.15
CA ARG A 48 -5.36 9.28 71.84
C ARG A 48 -4.77 10.24 70.80
N GLN A 49 -4.35 11.43 71.21
CA GLN A 49 -3.71 12.39 70.31
C GLN A 49 -2.35 11.88 69.82
N GLU A 50 -1.54 11.29 70.70
CA GLU A 50 -0.24 10.72 70.31
C GLU A 50 -0.40 9.48 69.41
N GLU A 51 -1.40 8.63 69.67
CA GLU A 51 -1.74 7.50 68.78
C GLU A 51 -2.15 7.98 67.37
N ILE A 52 -3.04 8.97 67.30
CA ILE A 52 -3.49 9.54 66.02
C ILE A 52 -2.30 10.15 65.27
N LYS A 53 -1.45 10.90 65.96
CA LYS A 53 -0.25 11.52 65.38
C LYS A 53 0.70 10.48 64.80
N THR A 54 0.99 9.43 65.57
CA THR A 54 1.88 8.33 65.13
C THR A 54 1.32 7.65 63.88
N HIS A 55 0.03 7.32 63.87
CA HIS A 55 -0.61 6.69 62.72
C HIS A 55 -0.67 7.63 61.49
N MET A 56 -0.80 8.95 61.70
CA MET A 56 -0.72 9.92 60.61
C MET A 56 0.69 9.99 60.03
N ASP A 57 1.72 10.02 60.86
CA ASP A 57 3.12 10.06 60.43
C ASP A 57 3.51 8.80 59.64
N GLU A 58 3.07 7.61 60.08
CA GLU A 58 3.25 6.36 59.34
C GLU A 58 2.56 6.40 57.97
N ARG A 59 1.33 6.90 57.91
CA ARG A 59 0.58 7.04 56.65
C ARG A 59 1.24 8.02 55.69
N LEU A 60 1.74 9.14 56.19
CA LEU A 60 2.47 10.13 55.39
C LEU A 60 3.75 9.52 54.82
N THR A 61 4.53 8.82 55.64
CA THR A 61 5.74 8.12 55.20
C THR A 61 5.44 7.13 54.07
N HIS A 62 4.39 6.31 54.23
CA HIS A 62 3.98 5.36 53.19
C HIS A 62 3.47 6.05 51.92
N MET A 63 2.82 7.22 52.04
CA MET A 63 2.41 8.03 50.90
C MET A 63 3.63 8.58 50.14
N ASP A 64 4.63 9.09 50.84
CA ASP A 64 5.87 9.61 50.25
C ASP A 64 6.65 8.52 49.51
N GLU A 65 6.74 7.32 50.09
CA GLU A 65 7.36 6.17 49.40
C GLU A 65 6.62 5.80 48.12
N ARG A 66 5.28 5.80 48.16
CA ARG A 66 4.46 5.51 46.96
C ARG A 66 4.64 6.58 45.90
N GLN A 67 4.69 7.85 46.30
CA GLN A 67 4.92 8.96 45.39
C GLN A 67 6.28 8.84 44.70
N THR A 68 7.34 8.56 45.47
CA THR A 68 8.69 8.35 44.93
C THR A 68 8.72 7.19 43.92
N ARG A 69 8.05 6.07 44.21
CA ARG A 69 7.93 4.95 43.27
C ARG A 69 7.19 5.35 41.99
N MET A 70 6.13 6.14 42.11
CA MET A 70 5.39 6.64 40.95
C MET A 70 6.25 7.56 40.08
N GLU A 71 7.01 8.48 40.69
CA GLU A 71 7.93 9.38 39.99
C GLU A 71 9.01 8.60 39.20
N ASN A 72 9.56 7.54 39.80
CA ASN A 72 10.51 6.66 39.12
C ASN A 72 9.89 5.94 37.92
N VAL A 73 8.69 5.38 38.08
CA VAL A 73 7.97 4.70 36.99
C VAL A 73 7.64 5.68 35.86
N ILE A 74 7.21 6.90 36.19
CA ILE A 74 6.94 7.95 35.20
C ILE A 74 8.21 8.27 34.41
N THR A 75 9.35 8.39 35.09
CA THR A 75 10.65 8.65 34.43
C THR A 75 11.01 7.53 33.46
N GLU A 76 10.90 6.26 33.88
CA GLU A 76 11.16 5.11 33.01
C GLU A 76 10.23 5.08 31.78
N ILE A 77 8.94 5.43 31.97
CA ILE A 77 7.99 5.53 30.87
C ILE A 77 8.43 6.61 29.87
N TYR A 78 8.85 7.79 30.34
CA TYR A 78 9.33 8.86 29.47
C TYR A 78 10.57 8.46 28.66
N GLU A 79 11.52 7.78 29.29
CA GLU A 79 12.72 7.28 28.59
C GLU A 79 12.35 6.26 27.50
N ARG A 80 11.47 5.31 27.83
CA ARG A 80 10.99 4.31 26.87
C ARG A 80 10.22 4.94 25.72
N GLN A 81 9.42 5.96 25.99
CA GLN A 81 8.68 6.69 24.96
C GLN A 81 9.65 7.43 24.03
N THR A 82 10.65 8.10 24.56
CA THR A 82 11.68 8.80 23.77
C THR A 82 12.40 7.83 22.81
N HIS A 83 12.81 6.66 23.32
CA HIS A 83 13.44 5.64 22.49
C HIS A 83 12.49 5.04 21.43
N MET A 84 11.19 4.96 21.73
CA MET A 84 10.18 4.55 20.73
C MET A 84 10.05 5.60 19.62
N ASP A 85 10.03 6.88 19.97
CA ASP A 85 9.92 7.98 19.00
C ASP A 85 11.15 8.00 18.07
N GLU A 86 12.36 7.83 18.61
CA GLU A 86 13.59 7.70 17.82
C GLU A 86 13.54 6.55 16.82
N ARG A 87 13.07 5.36 17.27
CA ARG A 87 12.91 4.19 16.41
C ARG A 87 11.87 4.42 15.32
N GLN A 88 10.79 5.13 15.64
CA GLN A 88 9.75 5.46 14.66
C GLN A 88 10.30 6.38 13.58
N THR A 89 11.01 7.46 13.95
CA THR A 89 11.67 8.36 12.99
C THR A 89 12.67 7.61 12.12
N HIS A 90 13.45 6.69 12.70
CA HIS A 90 14.37 5.86 11.92
C HIS A 90 13.63 4.99 10.89
N MET A 91 12.53 4.34 11.30
CA MET A 91 11.72 3.54 10.39
C MET A 91 11.09 4.38 9.27
N GLU A 92 10.60 5.58 9.57
CA GLU A 92 10.07 6.52 8.58
C GLU A 92 11.13 6.86 7.53
N ASN A 93 12.35 7.18 7.95
CA ASN A 93 13.46 7.45 7.04
C ASN A 93 13.80 6.25 6.14
N VAL A 94 13.84 5.03 6.70
CA VAL A 94 14.09 3.81 5.93
C VAL A 94 13.00 3.55 4.89
N ILE A 95 11.72 3.79 5.24
CA ILE A 95 10.59 3.66 4.31
C ILE A 95 10.72 4.65 3.16
N THR A 96 11.12 5.89 3.45
CA THR A 96 11.38 6.91 2.42
C THR A 96 12.51 6.48 1.48
N GLU A 97 13.66 6.04 2.01
CA GLU A 97 14.79 5.59 1.20
C GLU A 97 14.43 4.39 0.30
N ILE A 98 13.65 3.43 0.84
CA ILE A 98 13.17 2.29 0.06
C ILE A 98 12.24 2.75 -1.07
N SER A 99 11.35 3.70 -0.78
CA SER A 99 10.39 4.23 -1.75
C SER A 99 11.10 4.99 -2.87
N GLU A 100 12.11 5.79 -2.53
CA GLU A 100 12.98 6.48 -3.51
C GLU A 100 13.72 5.48 -4.40
N ARG A 101 14.37 4.45 -3.82
CA ARG A 101 15.02 3.40 -4.60
C ARG A 101 14.06 2.62 -5.50
N GLN A 102 12.84 2.37 -5.05
CA GLN A 102 11.83 1.70 -5.86
C GLN A 102 11.46 2.54 -7.09
N GLU A 103 11.28 3.85 -6.92
CA GLU A 103 10.99 4.75 -8.03
C GLU A 103 12.18 4.85 -8.99
N GLU A 104 13.41 4.96 -8.47
CA GLU A 104 14.63 4.95 -9.29
C GLU A 104 14.74 3.68 -10.14
N MET A 105 14.57 2.51 -9.53
CA MET A 105 14.59 1.23 -10.26
C MET A 105 13.47 1.16 -11.29
N HIS A 106 12.27 1.65 -10.97
CA HIS A 106 11.15 1.66 -11.89
C HIS A 106 11.45 2.52 -13.13
N VAL A 107 11.99 3.72 -12.93
CA VAL A 107 12.42 4.61 -14.01
C VAL A 107 13.54 3.98 -14.85
N GLU A 108 14.54 3.37 -14.21
CA GLU A 108 15.63 2.69 -14.90
C GLU A 108 15.11 1.53 -15.76
N ILE A 109 14.23 0.67 -15.24
CA ILE A 109 13.62 -0.43 -15.98
C ILE A 109 12.84 0.09 -17.20
N LEU A 110 12.03 1.13 -17.02
CA LEU A 110 11.29 1.74 -18.12
C LEU A 110 12.21 2.31 -19.21
N SER A 111 13.37 2.86 -18.82
CA SER A 111 14.36 3.37 -19.76
C SER A 111 14.92 2.29 -20.70
N TYR A 112 15.01 1.04 -20.23
CA TYR A 112 15.44 -0.10 -21.05
C TYR A 112 14.29 -0.73 -21.84
N ILE A 113 13.10 -0.87 -21.25
CA ILE A 113 11.96 -1.55 -21.89
C ILE A 113 11.39 -0.71 -23.04
N ALA A 114 11.25 0.61 -22.87
CA ALA A 114 10.67 1.48 -23.89
C ALA A 114 11.38 1.42 -25.26
N PRO A 115 12.72 1.54 -25.37
CA PRO A 115 13.41 1.43 -26.64
C PRO A 115 13.35 0.01 -27.22
N LEU A 116 13.41 -1.03 -26.38
CA LEU A 116 13.25 -2.41 -26.82
C LEU A 116 11.88 -2.63 -27.48
N ALA A 117 10.80 -2.18 -26.83
CA ALA A 117 9.45 -2.27 -27.37
C ALA A 117 9.31 -1.52 -28.72
N LYS A 118 9.91 -0.33 -28.82
CA LYS A 118 9.96 0.44 -30.07
C LYS A 118 10.72 -0.30 -31.18
N ASN A 119 11.85 -0.91 -30.86
CA ASN A 119 12.67 -1.66 -31.81
C ASN A 119 11.94 -2.91 -32.31
N ILE A 120 11.29 -3.67 -31.42
CA ILE A 120 10.47 -4.85 -31.79
C ILE A 120 9.35 -4.43 -32.74
N THR A 121 8.63 -3.35 -32.42
CA THR A 121 7.55 -2.82 -33.26
C THR A 121 8.07 -2.41 -34.63
N THR A 122 9.22 -1.75 -34.68
CA THR A 122 9.88 -1.32 -35.93
C THR A 122 10.32 -2.51 -36.78
N MET A 123 10.96 -3.52 -36.18
CA MET A 123 11.39 -4.74 -36.86
C MET A 123 10.20 -5.51 -37.43
N ARG A 124 9.13 -5.66 -36.62
CA ARG A 124 7.89 -6.30 -37.06
C ARG A 124 7.30 -5.60 -38.28
N GLY A 125 7.26 -4.26 -38.28
CA GLY A 125 6.80 -3.48 -39.42
C GLY A 125 7.67 -3.68 -40.68
N ARG A 126 9.00 -3.69 -40.53
CA ARG A 126 9.93 -3.96 -41.64
C ARG A 126 9.73 -5.37 -42.22
N MET A 127 9.59 -6.37 -41.37
CA MET A 127 9.34 -7.75 -41.80
C MET A 127 8.02 -7.88 -42.56
N MET A 128 6.94 -7.29 -42.04
CA MET A 128 5.65 -7.29 -42.74
C MET A 128 5.74 -6.61 -44.10
N ASN A 129 6.45 -5.48 -44.20
CA ASN A 129 6.69 -4.82 -45.47
C ASN A 129 7.51 -5.67 -46.44
N ASP A 130 8.60 -6.32 -45.99
CA ASP A 130 9.41 -7.21 -46.83
C ASP A 130 8.59 -8.42 -47.32
N THR A 131 7.82 -9.08 -46.43
CA THR A 131 6.92 -10.18 -46.83
C THR A 131 5.87 -9.72 -47.84
N THR A 132 5.31 -8.53 -47.67
CA THR A 132 4.33 -7.94 -48.61
C THR A 132 4.98 -7.63 -49.95
N GLN A 133 6.18 -7.04 -49.97
CA GLN A 133 6.93 -6.76 -51.19
C GLN A 133 7.30 -8.03 -51.94
N ARG A 134 7.75 -9.08 -51.22
CA ARG A 134 8.06 -10.40 -51.80
C ARG A 134 6.82 -11.05 -52.41
N LEU A 135 5.69 -11.04 -51.71
CA LEU A 135 4.42 -11.57 -52.23
C LEU A 135 3.96 -10.80 -53.47
N ASN A 136 4.06 -9.47 -53.45
CA ASN A 136 3.70 -8.66 -54.60
C ASN A 136 4.61 -8.95 -55.79
N ARG A 137 5.94 -9.02 -55.58
CA ARG A 137 6.89 -9.41 -56.64
C ARG A 137 6.58 -10.79 -57.20
N ALA A 138 6.37 -11.79 -56.33
CA ALA A 138 6.00 -13.14 -56.76
C ALA A 138 4.69 -13.14 -57.56
N ARG A 139 3.68 -12.35 -57.16
CA ARG A 139 2.44 -12.17 -57.93
C ARG A 139 2.69 -11.49 -59.28
N TYR A 140 3.55 -10.48 -59.34
CA TYR A 140 3.91 -9.84 -60.62
C TYR A 140 4.65 -10.82 -61.53
N GLU A 141 5.60 -11.60 -61.00
CA GLU A 141 6.34 -12.63 -61.74
C GLU A 141 5.39 -13.75 -62.21
N GLU A 142 4.52 -14.26 -61.33
CA GLU A 142 3.45 -15.21 -61.68
C GLU A 142 2.53 -14.64 -62.76
N ASN A 143 2.15 -13.37 -62.66
CA ASN A 143 1.30 -12.70 -63.65
C ASN A 143 2.03 -12.51 -64.99
N ILE A 144 3.35 -12.29 -65.02
CA ILE A 144 4.13 -12.26 -66.28
C ILE A 144 4.25 -13.66 -66.89
N GLN A 145 4.42 -14.70 -66.07
CA GLN A 145 4.45 -16.09 -66.52
C GLN A 145 3.08 -16.55 -67.03
N THR A 146 1.99 -16.10 -66.40
CA THR A 146 0.61 -16.52 -66.73
C THR A 146 -0.13 -15.57 -67.68
N ARG A 147 0.30 -14.31 -67.86
CA ARG A 147 -0.15 -13.46 -68.97
C ARG A 147 0.50 -13.92 -70.25
N LEU A 148 -0.18 -14.85 -70.88
CA LEU A 148 -0.27 -14.87 -72.31
C LEU A 148 -1.10 -13.63 -72.66
N LEU A 149 -0.48 -12.66 -73.34
CA LEU A 149 -1.26 -11.68 -74.08
C LEU A 149 -2.16 -12.52 -75.00
N PRO A 150 -3.50 -12.43 -74.90
CA PRO A 150 -4.34 -13.04 -75.90
C PRO A 150 -3.94 -12.39 -77.22
N ILE A 151 -3.32 -13.16 -78.11
CA ILE A 151 -3.14 -12.69 -79.47
C ILE A 151 -4.50 -12.83 -80.11
N ASN A 152 -5.20 -11.72 -80.18
CA ASN A 152 -6.44 -11.69 -80.94
C ASN A 152 -6.08 -11.80 -82.42
N SER A 153 -6.77 -12.67 -83.15
CA SER A 153 -6.70 -12.67 -84.61
C SER A 153 -6.99 -11.26 -85.13
N TYR A 154 -6.12 -10.74 -86.00
CA TYR A 154 -6.33 -9.45 -86.67
C TYR A 154 -7.50 -9.50 -87.67
N LYS A 155 -8.00 -10.70 -87.99
CA LYS A 155 -9.17 -10.92 -88.88
C LYS A 155 -10.47 -11.15 -88.12
N SER A 156 -10.47 -11.92 -87.02
CA SER A 156 -11.71 -12.29 -86.30
C SER A 156 -11.84 -11.69 -84.91
N ASN A 157 -10.77 -11.08 -84.36
CA ASN A 157 -10.68 -10.60 -82.98
C ASN A 157 -10.94 -11.69 -81.91
N GLU A 158 -10.91 -12.97 -82.28
CA GLU A 158 -10.97 -14.09 -81.34
C GLU A 158 -9.60 -14.35 -80.71
N VAL A 159 -9.59 -14.76 -79.44
CA VAL A 159 -8.38 -15.14 -78.71
C VAL A 159 -7.77 -16.38 -79.36
N ILE A 160 -6.62 -16.21 -80.01
CA ILE A 160 -5.77 -17.33 -80.42
C ILE A 160 -5.12 -17.84 -79.13
N GLY A 161 -5.26 -19.13 -78.87
CA GLY A 161 -4.68 -19.78 -77.70
C GLY A 161 -3.17 -19.53 -77.58
N ASN A 162 -2.64 -19.87 -76.41
CA ASN A 162 -1.26 -19.61 -76.01
C ASN A 162 -0.24 -20.01 -77.09
N LEU A 163 0.51 -19.03 -77.63
CA LEU A 163 1.63 -19.34 -78.53
C LEU A 163 2.68 -20.20 -77.80
N PRO A 164 3.25 -21.22 -78.46
CA PRO A 164 4.34 -22.00 -77.90
C PRO A 164 5.60 -21.14 -77.71
N ARG A 165 6.16 -21.15 -76.50
CA ARG A 165 7.28 -20.31 -76.06
C ARG A 165 8.61 -21.06 -75.99
N SER A 166 8.59 -22.38 -76.14
CA SER A 166 9.81 -23.20 -76.21
C SER A 166 9.77 -24.16 -77.39
N VAL A 167 10.94 -24.68 -77.74
CA VAL A 167 11.09 -25.69 -78.78
C VAL A 167 10.31 -26.96 -78.42
N GLU A 168 10.28 -27.33 -77.15
CA GLU A 168 9.48 -28.47 -76.66
C GLU A 168 7.98 -28.22 -76.83
N GLU A 169 7.51 -27.01 -76.54
CA GLU A 169 6.10 -26.64 -76.76
C GLU A 169 5.73 -26.66 -78.24
N ILE A 170 6.60 -26.17 -79.13
CA ILE A 170 6.41 -26.21 -80.60
C ILE A 170 6.27 -27.66 -81.09
N HIS A 171 7.03 -28.60 -80.52
CA HIS A 171 6.92 -30.02 -80.86
C HIS A 171 5.68 -30.71 -80.27
N ALA A 172 5.02 -30.10 -79.29
CA ALA A 172 3.79 -30.59 -78.69
C ALA A 172 2.51 -30.03 -79.34
N VAL A 173 2.59 -28.95 -80.12
CA VAL A 173 1.43 -28.33 -80.80
C VAL A 173 0.83 -29.26 -81.86
N THR A 174 -0.48 -29.46 -81.83
CA THR A 174 -1.20 -30.30 -82.80
C THR A 174 -1.15 -29.69 -84.21
N GLU A 175 -1.38 -30.49 -85.25
CA GLU A 175 -1.34 -29.98 -86.63
C GLU A 175 -2.39 -28.89 -86.89
N GLU A 176 -3.60 -29.04 -86.35
CA GLU A 176 -4.67 -28.03 -86.44
C GLU A 176 -4.26 -26.70 -85.79
N ASP A 177 -3.62 -26.76 -84.63
CA ASP A 177 -3.16 -25.56 -83.92
C ASP A 177 -2.00 -24.87 -84.64
N VAL A 178 -1.06 -25.64 -85.21
CA VAL A 178 0.05 -25.10 -86.02
C VAL A 178 -0.49 -24.41 -87.28
N ASP A 179 -1.44 -25.02 -87.97
CA ASP A 179 -2.04 -24.44 -89.18
C ASP A 179 -2.86 -23.19 -88.89
N ARG A 180 -3.55 -23.17 -87.74
CA ARG A 180 -4.26 -21.98 -87.27
C ARG A 180 -3.27 -20.85 -86.98
N ILE A 181 -2.16 -21.11 -86.29
CA ILE A 181 -1.15 -20.09 -85.97
C ILE A 181 -0.47 -19.57 -87.24
N LEU A 182 -0.06 -20.46 -88.17
CA LEU A 182 0.59 -20.06 -89.42
C LEU A 182 -0.35 -19.29 -90.36
N SER A 183 -1.62 -19.68 -90.44
CA SER A 183 -2.64 -18.94 -91.23
C SER A 183 -2.86 -17.52 -90.71
N GLU A 184 -2.86 -17.35 -89.39
CA GLU A 184 -2.95 -16.04 -88.76
C GLU A 184 -1.67 -15.23 -88.99
N LEU A 185 -0.50 -15.84 -88.97
CA LEU A 185 0.76 -15.16 -89.34
C LEU A 185 0.89 -14.87 -90.85
N CYS A 186 -0.12 -15.19 -91.68
CA CYS A 186 -0.08 -15.08 -93.15
C CYS A 186 1.07 -15.89 -93.79
N ILE A 187 1.46 -17.01 -93.16
CA ILE A 187 2.50 -17.92 -93.66
C ILE A 187 1.80 -19.10 -94.33
N GLY A 188 2.30 -19.51 -95.50
CA GLY A 188 1.75 -20.67 -96.22
C GLY A 188 1.74 -21.94 -95.35
N THR A 189 0.61 -22.62 -95.29
CA THR A 189 0.38 -23.84 -94.48
C THR A 189 0.70 -25.12 -95.26
N ASP A 190 1.47 -25.04 -96.34
CA ASP A 190 1.74 -26.18 -97.20
C ASP A 190 3.00 -26.94 -96.73
N GLY A 191 2.85 -28.21 -96.34
CA GLY A 191 3.96 -29.06 -95.95
C GLY A 191 3.60 -30.06 -94.84
N THR A 192 4.58 -30.87 -94.45
CA THR A 192 4.41 -31.82 -93.32
C THR A 192 4.37 -31.08 -91.98
N LEU A 193 3.72 -31.64 -90.97
CA LEU A 193 3.69 -31.10 -89.60
C LEU A 193 5.10 -30.74 -89.07
N ALA A 194 6.12 -31.52 -89.40
CA ALA A 194 7.50 -31.23 -89.04
C ALA A 194 8.03 -29.95 -89.70
N SER A 195 7.74 -29.75 -90.98
CA SER A 195 8.11 -28.53 -91.72
C SER A 195 7.37 -27.30 -91.20
N LYS A 196 6.08 -27.45 -90.86
CA LYS A 196 5.24 -26.38 -90.30
C LYS A 196 5.73 -25.95 -88.91
N ARG A 197 6.07 -26.91 -88.04
CA ARG A 197 6.66 -26.66 -86.71
C ARG A 197 8.02 -25.96 -86.81
N GLU A 198 8.85 -26.33 -87.79
CA GLU A 198 10.14 -25.68 -88.02
C GLU A 198 9.99 -24.23 -88.54
N LEU A 199 9.00 -23.97 -89.40
CA LEU A 199 8.68 -22.60 -89.82
C LEU A 199 8.20 -21.76 -88.64
N LEU A 200 7.34 -22.31 -87.79
CA LEU A 200 6.83 -21.66 -86.59
C LEU A 200 7.97 -21.36 -85.60
N ARG A 201 8.91 -22.29 -85.44
CA ARG A 201 10.14 -22.10 -84.65
C ARG A 201 10.96 -20.90 -85.13
N ARG A 202 11.25 -20.81 -86.44
CA ARG A 202 12.06 -19.72 -87.00
C ARG A 202 11.43 -18.33 -86.90
N GLN A 203 10.12 -18.25 -86.78
CA GLN A 203 9.40 -16.98 -86.71
C GLN A 203 9.14 -16.52 -85.27
N MET A 204 9.13 -17.44 -84.31
CA MET A 204 8.78 -17.16 -82.92
C MET A 204 10.00 -17.10 -81.97
N LEU A 205 11.10 -17.77 -82.32
CA LEU A 205 12.35 -17.85 -81.55
C LEU A 205 13.55 -17.45 -82.41
#